data_AF-A0A127VC81-F1
#
_entry.id   AF-A0A127VC81-F1
#
_cell.length_a   1.000
_cell.length_b   1.000
_cell.length_c   1.000
_cell.angle_alpha   90.00
_cell.angle_beta   90.00
_cell.angle_gamma   90.00
#
_symmetry.space_group_name_H-M   'P 1'
#
loop_
_entity.id
_entity.type
_entity.pdbx_description
1 polymer ?
#
loop_
_entity_poly.entity_id
_entity_poly.type
_entity_poly.pdbx_seq_one_letter_code
_entity_poly.pdbx_strand_id
1 'polypeptide(L)'
;MIKTKYLFLYLIISTLISCISKDNKKINKVDSERLVTVSLNYILKNKKLAKEFYDEPIQIIKSNKLPINSIIVVNDKVCVLLPENTNINKILKTMDLFKPKPIVEITGFRFEGNLIKLDLIFRTIGRSFKLGVNAQENTNYQVINLIDSDI
;
A
#
# COMPACT_ATOMS: atom_id res chain seq x y z
N MET A 1 49.60 -31.36 19.83
CA MET A 1 48.95 -31.50 18.50
C MET A 1 47.42 -31.30 18.63
N ILE A 2 46.96 -30.12 19.08
CA ILE A 2 45.55 -29.86 19.50
C ILE A 2 45.10 -28.44 19.06
N LYS A 3 45.40 -28.03 17.82
CA LYS A 3 45.00 -26.67 17.34
C LYS A 3 44.05 -26.67 16.14
N THR A 4 43.87 -27.80 15.47
CA THR A 4 43.05 -27.89 14.25
C THR A 4 41.57 -28.19 14.50
N LYS A 5 41.19 -28.72 15.67
CA LYS A 5 39.78 -29.11 15.95
C LYS A 5 38.85 -27.92 16.27
N TYR A 6 39.37 -26.84 16.81
CA TYR A 6 38.56 -25.66 17.18
C TYR A 6 38.29 -24.70 16.02
N LEU A 7 39.10 -24.77 14.95
CA LEU A 7 38.95 -23.90 13.78
C LEU A 7 37.70 -24.26 12.96
N PHE A 8 37.38 -25.55 12.86
CA PHE A 8 36.20 -26.04 12.15
C PHE A 8 34.89 -25.67 12.86
N LEU A 9 34.88 -25.62 14.19
CA LEU A 9 33.68 -25.29 14.96
C LEU A 9 33.27 -23.82 14.77
N TYR A 10 34.24 -22.90 14.68
CA TYR A 10 33.97 -21.48 14.45
C TYR A 10 33.41 -21.19 13.05
N LEU A 11 33.82 -21.98 12.04
CA LEU A 11 33.38 -21.82 10.65
C LEU A 11 31.93 -22.30 10.43
N ILE A 12 31.48 -23.28 11.22
CA ILE A 12 30.09 -23.77 11.21
C ILE A 12 29.15 -22.76 11.90
N ILE A 13 29.60 -22.11 12.96
CA ILE A 13 28.78 -21.10 13.67
C ILE A 13 28.65 -19.80 12.84
N SER A 14 29.69 -19.37 12.13
CA SER A 14 29.62 -18.16 11.29
C SER A 14 28.75 -18.34 10.04
N THR A 15 28.65 -19.56 9.50
CA THR A 15 27.79 -19.89 8.36
C THR A 15 26.32 -20.06 8.75
N LEU A 16 26.02 -20.50 9.97
CA LEU A 16 24.64 -20.56 10.49
C LEU A 16 24.04 -19.18 10.73
N ILE A 17 24.84 -18.18 11.13
CA ILE A 17 24.35 -16.81 11.37
C ILE A 17 24.10 -16.05 10.06
N SER A 18 24.77 -16.42 8.96
CA SER A 18 24.52 -15.83 7.63
C SER A 18 23.25 -16.38 6.95
N CYS A 19 22.58 -17.36 7.55
CA CYS A 19 21.33 -17.93 7.05
C CYS A 19 20.10 -17.43 7.83
N ILE A 20 20.16 -16.18 8.34
CA ILE A 20 18.92 -15.44 8.63
C ILE A 20 18.37 -15.04 7.27
N SER A 21 17.53 -15.90 6.72
CA SER A 21 16.77 -15.64 5.51
C SER A 21 16.10 -14.28 5.66
N LYS A 22 16.55 -13.31 4.86
CA LYS A 22 15.72 -12.15 4.51
C LYS A 22 14.51 -12.73 3.81
N ASP A 23 13.47 -13.02 4.61
CA ASP A 23 12.16 -13.38 4.12
C ASP A 23 11.67 -12.22 3.26
N ASN A 24 11.92 -12.34 1.96
CA ASN A 24 11.25 -11.54 0.94
C ASN A 24 9.79 -12.01 0.90
N LYS A 25 9.02 -11.68 1.94
CA LYS A 25 7.57 -11.89 1.97
C LYS A 25 6.99 -11.14 0.78
N LYS A 26 6.70 -11.87 -0.29
CA LYS A 26 5.88 -11.36 -1.38
C LYS A 26 4.49 -11.16 -0.81
N ILE A 27 3.94 -9.95 -0.94
CA ILE A 27 2.52 -9.67 -0.65
C ILE A 27 1.74 -10.72 -1.42
N ASN A 28 0.91 -11.50 -0.72
CA ASN A 28 -0.05 -12.34 -1.41
C ASN A 28 -1.04 -11.40 -2.09
N LYS A 29 -1.57 -11.78 -3.24
CA LYS A 29 -2.53 -10.97 -4.01
C LYS A 29 -3.70 -10.44 -3.15
N VAL A 30 -4.11 -11.23 -2.15
CA VAL A 30 -5.15 -10.90 -1.15
C VAL A 30 -4.71 -9.83 -0.13
N ASP A 31 -3.42 -9.78 0.19
CA ASP A 31 -2.84 -8.81 1.12
C ASP A 31 -2.86 -7.38 0.56
N SER A 32 -2.68 -7.23 -0.76
CA SER A 32 -2.76 -5.94 -1.45
C SER A 32 -4.11 -5.25 -1.26
N GLU A 33 -5.21 -5.98 -1.40
CA GLU A 33 -6.57 -5.43 -1.31
C GLU A 33 -6.88 -4.93 0.10
N ARG A 34 -6.54 -5.74 1.11
CA ARG A 34 -6.70 -5.37 2.51
C ARG A 34 -5.83 -4.18 2.87
N LEU A 35 -4.59 -4.15 2.41
CA LEU A 35 -3.68 -3.04 2.65
C LEU A 35 -4.20 -1.73 2.06
N VAL A 36 -4.69 -1.75 0.81
CA VAL A 36 -5.30 -0.58 0.16
C VAL A 36 -6.56 -0.16 0.92
N THR A 37 -7.42 -1.12 1.27
CA THR A 37 -8.65 -0.88 2.03
C THR A 37 -8.38 -0.18 3.36
N VAL A 38 -7.45 -0.73 4.18
CA VAL A 38 -7.09 -0.17 5.48
C VAL A 38 -6.49 1.23 5.33
N SER A 39 -5.61 1.40 4.34
CA SER A 39 -4.94 2.68 4.10
C SER A 39 -5.91 3.78 3.66
N LEU A 40 -6.81 3.49 2.73
CA LEU A 40 -7.81 4.45 2.27
C LEU A 40 -8.81 4.79 3.37
N ASN A 41 -9.30 3.80 4.13
CA ASN A 41 -10.15 4.04 5.29
C ASN A 41 -9.45 4.93 6.33
N TYR A 42 -8.15 4.74 6.55
CA TYR A 42 -7.37 5.58 7.46
C TYR A 42 -7.30 7.03 6.98
N ILE A 43 -7.01 7.26 5.69
CA ILE A 43 -6.98 8.62 5.11
C ILE A 43 -8.32 9.32 5.25
N LEU A 44 -9.42 8.62 4.95
CA LEU A 44 -10.77 9.18 5.08
C LEU A 44 -11.14 9.48 6.54
N LYS A 45 -10.88 8.55 7.47
CA LYS A 45 -11.17 8.76 8.91
C LYS A 45 -10.44 9.97 9.49
N ASN A 46 -9.24 10.28 8.98
CA ASN A 46 -8.45 11.44 9.39
C ASN A 46 -8.86 12.75 8.70
N LYS A 47 -10.01 12.78 8.00
CA LYS A 47 -10.59 13.95 7.34
C LYS A 47 -9.61 14.71 6.44
N LYS A 48 -8.77 13.97 5.70
CA LYS A 48 -7.71 14.55 4.84
C LYS A 48 -8.18 15.09 3.49
N LEU A 49 -9.42 14.79 3.11
CA LEU A 49 -10.05 15.25 1.87
C LEU A 49 -11.17 16.24 2.19
N ALA A 50 -11.60 17.01 1.18
CA ALA A 50 -12.79 17.86 1.27
C ALA A 50 -14.08 17.01 1.38
N LYS A 51 -15.14 17.56 1.98
CA LYS A 51 -16.34 16.80 2.40
C LYS A 51 -17.05 16.13 1.21
N GLU A 52 -16.98 16.75 0.04
CA GLU A 52 -17.61 16.30 -1.20
C GLU A 52 -17.06 14.93 -1.64
N PHE A 53 -15.81 14.61 -1.28
CA PHE A 53 -15.17 13.35 -1.65
C PHE A 53 -15.59 12.15 -0.79
N TYR A 54 -16.21 12.35 0.37
CA TYR A 54 -16.63 11.22 1.23
C TYR A 54 -17.95 10.60 0.78
N ASP A 55 -18.75 11.37 0.04
CA ASP A 55 -20.07 10.96 -0.43
C ASP A 55 -20.00 10.16 -1.73
N GLU A 56 -18.91 10.28 -2.49
CA GLU A 56 -18.66 9.54 -3.72
C GLU A 56 -17.80 8.27 -3.50
N PRO A 57 -18.03 7.18 -4.25
CA PRO A 57 -17.14 6.03 -4.22
C PRO A 57 -15.76 6.39 -4.80
N ILE A 58 -14.69 5.97 -4.11
CA ILE A 58 -13.32 6.16 -4.60
C ILE A 58 -13.11 5.36 -5.88
N GLN A 59 -12.55 6.03 -6.88
CA GLN A 59 -12.05 5.41 -8.09
C GLN A 59 -10.56 5.10 -7.91
N ILE A 60 -10.17 3.85 -8.10
CA ILE A 60 -8.78 3.39 -7.92
C ILE A 60 -8.24 3.00 -9.27
N ILE A 61 -7.17 3.66 -9.71
CA ILE A 61 -6.39 3.24 -10.87
C ILE A 61 -5.64 1.97 -10.48
N LYS A 62 -5.98 0.88 -11.16
CA LYS A 62 -5.50 -0.45 -10.83
C LYS A 62 -4.00 -0.53 -11.04
N SER A 63 -3.29 -0.95 -9.99
CA SER A 63 -1.89 -1.37 -10.06
C SER A 63 -1.81 -2.84 -10.45
N ASN A 64 -0.75 -3.23 -11.16
CA ASN A 64 -0.42 -4.64 -11.45
C ASN A 64 -0.30 -5.54 -10.19
N LYS A 65 -0.18 -4.96 -9.00
CA LYS A 65 -0.15 -5.66 -7.71
C LYS A 65 -1.54 -5.98 -7.14
N LEU A 66 -2.60 -5.43 -7.71
CA LEU A 66 -3.98 -5.76 -7.36
C LEU A 66 -4.48 -6.96 -8.20
N PRO A 67 -5.18 -7.93 -7.59
CA PRO A 67 -5.83 -9.02 -8.29
C PRO A 67 -6.79 -8.57 -9.41
N ILE A 68 -7.09 -9.49 -10.33
CA ILE A 68 -7.95 -9.17 -11.47
C ILE A 68 -9.37 -8.84 -10.99
N ASN A 69 -9.88 -9.63 -10.05
CA ASN A 69 -11.26 -9.55 -9.53
C ASN A 69 -11.31 -8.92 -8.13
N SER A 70 -10.48 -7.91 -7.87
CA SER A 70 -10.44 -7.26 -6.57
C SER A 70 -11.75 -6.56 -6.25
N ILE A 71 -12.23 -6.76 -5.02
CA ILE A 71 -13.35 -6.02 -4.46
C ILE A 71 -12.80 -5.21 -3.28
N ILE A 72 -12.69 -3.90 -3.47
CA ILE A 72 -12.18 -2.98 -2.45
C ILE A 72 -13.37 -2.20 -1.91
N VAL A 73 -13.56 -2.24 -0.60
CA VAL A 73 -14.66 -1.54 0.09
C VAL A 73 -14.06 -0.51 1.04
N VAL A 74 -14.36 0.77 0.82
CA VAL A 74 -13.88 1.88 1.64
C VAL A 74 -15.07 2.70 2.09
N ASN A 75 -15.16 2.97 3.40
CA ASN A 75 -16.28 3.68 4.01
C ASN A 75 -17.65 3.12 3.57
N ASP A 76 -17.78 1.79 3.66
CA ASP A 76 -18.98 1.01 3.27
C ASP A 76 -19.41 1.14 1.81
N LYS A 77 -18.55 1.70 0.94
CA LYS A 77 -18.79 1.84 -0.50
C LYS A 77 -17.80 1.00 -1.29
N VAL A 78 -18.31 0.29 -2.30
CA VAL A 78 -17.47 -0.44 -3.25
C VAL A 78 -16.73 0.57 -4.12
N CYS A 79 -15.40 0.49 -4.14
CA CYS A 79 -14.57 1.32 -5.00
C CYS A 79 -14.70 0.93 -6.47
N VAL A 80 -14.59 1.91 -7.35
CA VAL A 80 -14.56 1.68 -8.81
C VAL A 80 -13.12 1.43 -9.23
N LEU A 81 -12.82 0.25 -9.78
CA LEU A 81 -11.49 -0.05 -10.30
C LEU A 81 -11.38 0.44 -11.75
N LEU A 82 -10.49 1.39 -11.98
CA LEU A 82 -10.15 1.90 -13.31
C LEU A 82 -8.98 1.08 -13.90
N PRO A 83 -8.95 0.85 -15.22
CA PRO A 83 -7.81 0.21 -15.89
C PRO A 83 -6.47 0.92 -15.62
N GLU A 84 -5.36 0.18 -15.65
CA GLU A 84 -4.01 0.72 -15.42
C GLU A 84 -3.63 1.82 -16.44
N ASN A 85 -4.11 1.70 -17.68
CA ASN A 85 -3.86 2.66 -18.77
C ASN A 85 -4.86 3.83 -18.81
N THR A 86 -5.58 4.08 -17.72
CA THR A 86 -6.58 5.15 -17.65
C THR A 86 -5.93 6.52 -17.85
N ASN A 87 -6.44 7.30 -18.82
CA ASN A 87 -5.98 8.66 -19.05
C ASN A 87 -6.60 9.62 -18.01
N ILE A 88 -5.86 9.86 -16.92
CA ILE A 88 -6.25 10.73 -15.82
C ILE A 88 -6.62 12.14 -16.32
N ASN A 89 -5.79 12.73 -17.19
CA ASN A 89 -6.01 14.08 -17.70
C ASN A 89 -7.35 14.22 -18.42
N LYS A 90 -7.75 13.19 -19.18
CA LYS A 90 -9.04 13.17 -19.85
C LYS A 90 -10.21 13.10 -18.85
N ILE A 91 -10.08 12.29 -17.81
CA ILE A 91 -11.11 12.18 -16.75
C ILE A 91 -11.24 13.50 -16.01
N LEU A 92 -10.12 14.07 -15.54
CA LEU A 92 -10.14 15.34 -14.81
C LEU A 92 -10.74 16.49 -15.63
N LYS A 93 -10.45 16.57 -16.94
CA LYS A 93 -11.04 17.58 -17.84
C LYS A 93 -12.54 17.44 -18.06
N THR A 94 -13.09 16.25 -17.87
CA THR A 94 -14.51 15.95 -18.10
C THR A 94 -15.29 15.73 -16.81
N MET A 95 -14.64 15.92 -15.66
CA MET A 95 -15.23 15.75 -14.35
C MET A 95 -16.19 16.90 -14.03
N ASP A 96 -17.35 16.55 -13.47
CA ASP A 96 -18.27 17.53 -12.90
C ASP A 96 -17.61 18.21 -11.70
N LEU A 97 -17.40 19.52 -11.80
CA LEU A 97 -16.78 20.34 -10.75
C LEU A 97 -17.66 20.44 -9.50
N PHE A 98 -18.98 20.26 -9.64
CA PHE A 98 -19.93 20.31 -8.52
C PHE A 98 -20.08 18.96 -7.81
N LYS A 99 -19.59 17.88 -8.41
CA LYS A 99 -19.62 16.51 -7.86
C LYS A 99 -18.31 15.79 -8.16
N PRO A 100 -17.19 16.22 -7.55
CA PRO A 100 -15.89 15.66 -7.86
C PRO A 100 -15.80 14.23 -7.33
N LYS A 101 -15.29 13.32 -8.15
CA LYS A 101 -15.11 11.91 -7.78
C LYS A 101 -13.68 11.67 -7.34
N PRO A 102 -13.40 11.11 -6.15
CA PRO A 102 -12.03 10.91 -5.70
C PRO A 102 -11.34 9.86 -6.59
N ILE A 103 -10.23 10.24 -7.22
CA ILE A 103 -9.41 9.34 -8.05
C ILE A 103 -8.09 9.12 -7.34
N VAL A 104 -7.81 7.87 -7.00
CA VAL A 104 -6.57 7.44 -6.36
C VAL A 104 -5.76 6.57 -7.31
N GLU A 105 -4.48 6.85 -7.40
CA GLU A 105 -3.49 6.01 -8.04
C GLU A 105 -2.58 5.39 -6.99
N ILE A 106 -2.35 4.08 -7.10
CA ILE A 106 -1.42 3.36 -6.25
C ILE A 106 -0.07 3.29 -6.97
N THR A 107 0.90 4.10 -6.53
CA THR A 107 2.18 4.25 -7.23
C THR A 107 3.25 3.29 -6.71
N GLY A 108 3.12 2.79 -5.48
CA GLY A 108 4.16 1.96 -4.89
C GLY A 108 3.71 1.12 -3.71
N PHE A 109 4.27 -0.10 -3.66
CA PHE A 109 4.28 -0.96 -2.47
C PHE A 109 5.73 -1.35 -2.23
N ARG A 110 6.28 -1.02 -1.06
CA ARG A 110 7.66 -1.35 -0.66
C ARG A 110 7.66 -2.04 0.70
N PHE A 111 8.54 -3.01 0.90
CA PHE A 111 8.67 -3.72 2.16
C PHE A 111 9.98 -3.39 2.84
N GLU A 112 9.90 -3.12 4.13
CA GLU A 112 11.04 -2.86 5.02
C GLU A 112 10.85 -3.69 6.29
N GLY A 113 11.18 -4.99 6.20
CA GLY A 113 10.93 -5.95 7.28
C GLY A 113 9.43 -6.19 7.47
N ASN A 114 8.91 -5.86 8.67
CA ASN A 114 7.47 -5.95 8.98
C ASN A 114 6.68 -4.71 8.57
N LEU A 115 7.36 -3.66 8.10
CA LEU A 115 6.74 -2.44 7.63
C LEU A 115 6.46 -2.52 6.13
N ILE A 116 5.24 -2.18 5.75
CA ILE A 116 4.83 -2.00 4.36
C ILE A 116 4.63 -0.51 4.11
N LYS A 117 5.35 0.03 3.13
CA LYS A 117 5.16 1.38 2.64
C LYS A 117 4.22 1.37 1.45
N LEU A 118 3.13 2.12 1.53
CA LEU A 118 2.15 2.32 0.46
C LEU A 118 2.18 3.78 0.04
N ASP A 119 2.41 4.02 -1.25
CA ASP A 119 2.40 5.36 -1.83
C ASP A 119 1.12 5.51 -2.67
N LEU A 120 0.32 6.51 -2.33
CA LEU A 120 -0.96 6.84 -2.96
C LEU A 120 -0.94 8.27 -3.49
N ILE A 121 -1.54 8.47 -4.66
CA ILE A 121 -1.76 9.80 -5.24
C ILE A 121 -3.26 10.01 -5.43
N PHE A 122 -3.83 11.01 -4.75
CA PHE A 122 -5.18 11.48 -5.03
C PHE A 122 -5.13 12.53 -6.13
N ARG A 123 -5.32 12.09 -7.38
CA ARG A 123 -5.21 12.90 -8.59
C ARG A 123 -6.21 14.06 -8.62
N THR A 124 -7.39 13.89 -8.05
CA THR A 124 -8.43 14.93 -8.04
C THR A 124 -8.14 16.12 -7.14
N ILE A 125 -7.30 15.96 -6.13
CA ILE A 125 -6.96 17.02 -5.18
C ILE A 125 -5.47 17.41 -5.23
N GLY A 126 -4.67 16.78 -6.10
CA GLY A 126 -3.24 17.07 -6.21
C GLY A 126 -2.44 16.71 -4.96
N ARG A 127 -2.86 15.69 -4.19
CA ARG A 127 -2.21 15.27 -2.95
C ARG A 127 -1.62 13.88 -3.06
N SER A 128 -0.49 13.68 -2.41
CA SER A 128 0.17 12.39 -2.25
C SER A 128 0.20 11.99 -0.78
N PHE A 129 -0.03 10.70 -0.53
CA PHE A 129 -0.01 10.12 0.81
C PHE A 129 0.97 8.95 0.81
N LYS A 130 1.95 9.01 1.70
CA LYS A 130 2.89 7.91 1.96
C LYS A 130 2.55 7.30 3.30
N LEU A 131 2.09 6.07 3.29
CA LEU A 131 1.65 5.35 4.47
C LEU A 131 2.70 4.31 4.87
N GLY A 132 2.99 4.26 6.17
CA GLY A 132 3.66 3.12 6.79
C GLY A 132 2.62 2.24 7.46
N VAL A 133 2.56 0.98 7.06
CA VAL A 133 1.58 0.00 7.56
C VAL A 133 2.32 -1.18 8.16
N ASN A 134 2.10 -1.45 9.44
CA ASN A 134 2.67 -2.61 10.11
C ASN A 134 1.79 -3.83 9.85
N ALA A 135 2.41 -4.95 9.46
CA ALA A 135 1.73 -6.24 9.37
C ALA A 135 1.85 -6.94 10.74
N GLN A 136 0.77 -6.95 11.51
CA GLN A 136 0.70 -7.75 12.74
C GLN A 136 0.46 -9.23 12.41
N GLU A 137 0.67 -10.11 13.39
CA GLU A 137 0.28 -11.52 13.28
C GLU A 137 -1.20 -11.63 12.87
N ASN A 138 -1.53 -12.61 12.03
CA ASN A 138 -2.87 -12.85 11.47
C ASN A 138 -3.41 -11.80 10.48
N THR A 139 -2.57 -11.19 9.63
CA THR A 139 -2.98 -10.29 8.53
C THR A 139 -3.70 -9.00 8.96
N ASN A 140 -3.58 -8.63 10.23
CA ASN A 140 -4.08 -7.36 10.73
C ASN A 140 -3.10 -6.25 10.32
N TYR A 141 -3.55 -5.39 9.41
CA TYR A 141 -2.81 -4.21 8.99
C TYR A 141 -3.17 -3.02 9.86
N GLN A 142 -2.16 -2.33 10.37
CA GLN A 142 -2.34 -1.09 11.11
C GLN A 142 -1.47 0.00 10.48
N VAL A 143 -2.09 1.12 10.09
CA VAL A 143 -1.35 2.30 9.67
C VAL A 143 -0.65 2.90 10.90
N ILE A 144 0.67 2.98 10.87
CA ILE A 144 1.49 3.56 11.94
C ILE A 144 2.02 4.94 11.61
N ASN A 145 2.06 5.30 10.31
CA ASN A 145 2.51 6.61 9.86
C ASN A 145 1.77 7.00 8.57
N LEU A 146 1.51 8.30 8.43
CA LEU A 146 0.93 8.96 7.26
C LEU A 146 1.68 10.27 7.02
N ILE A 147 2.37 10.38 5.89
CA ILE A 147 2.96 11.62 5.39
C ILE A 147 2.09 12.10 4.23
N ASP A 148 1.74 13.39 4.25
CA ASP A 148 0.83 14.02 3.30
C ASP A 148 1.50 15.25 2.68
N SER A 149 1.57 15.31 1.35
CA SER A 149 2.25 16.37 0.60
C SER A 149 1.57 16.68 -0.72
N ASP A 150 1.68 17.94 -1.16
CA ASP A 150 1.28 18.36 -2.50
C ASP A 150 2.14 17.67 -3.58
N ILE A 151 1.59 17.56 -4.79
CA ILE A 151 2.22 16.95 -5.98
C ILE A 151 2.65 18.04 -6.96
#